data_AF-A0A197JF79-F1
#
_entry.id   AF-A0A197JF79-F1
#
_cell.length_a   1.000
_cell.length_b   1.000
_cell.length_c   1.000
_cell.angle_alpha   90.00
_cell.angle_beta   90.00
_cell.angle_gamma   90.00
#
_symmetry.space_group_name_H-M   'P 1'
#
loop_
_entity.id
_entity.type
_entity.pdbx_description
1 polymer ?
#
loop_
_entity_poly.entity_id
_entity_poly.type
_entity_poly.pdbx_seq_one_letter_code
_entity_poly.pdbx_strand_id
1 'polypeptide(L)'
;MAITRYWMVLAAVLLAQSAMAHMSLLYPMARGSIGDKRQFDFEAHAFIGYNRKRTLPCNGYNKVGPITKLKAGQIVNTRFWGPALKDNYNNHLPQKPSSSGRQMNQARHGGGFCQYSLSYDGGKSFHLIAEYNESCPDFYYEWPVKIPDNAPSCKERGRCLFVWSWIAVNVPQFYINCADVEIDGVDNGKWSRNKGIQIVDAPGHPQNVVKPGDDAGDKMGKGPHRDDIERNLKGNWN
;
A
#
# COMPACT_ATOMS: atom_id res chain seq x y z
N MET A 1 40.57 -16.65 -53.97
CA MET A 1 39.18 -16.20 -53.71
C MET A 1 38.81 -16.65 -52.30
N ALA A 2 38.83 -15.73 -51.34
CA ALA A 2 38.51 -16.02 -49.93
C ALA A 2 37.00 -15.81 -49.70
N ILE A 3 36.33 -16.84 -49.20
CA ILE A 3 34.89 -16.81 -48.90
C ILE A 3 34.73 -16.16 -47.51
N THR A 4 34.01 -15.05 -47.50
CA THR A 4 33.56 -14.28 -46.34
C THR A 4 32.66 -15.12 -45.43
N ARG A 5 32.92 -15.12 -44.12
CA ARG A 5 31.97 -15.55 -43.09
C ARG A 5 31.69 -14.38 -42.15
N TYR A 6 30.60 -13.67 -42.41
CA TYR A 6 30.02 -12.73 -41.46
C TYR A 6 29.35 -13.54 -40.33
N TRP A 7 29.89 -13.44 -39.12
CA TRP A 7 29.20 -13.87 -37.91
C TRP A 7 28.22 -12.77 -37.50
N MET A 8 26.91 -13.03 -37.67
CA MET A 8 25.89 -12.21 -37.01
C MET A 8 25.95 -12.48 -35.51
N VAL A 9 26.52 -11.55 -34.76
CA VAL A 9 26.37 -11.51 -33.30
C VAL A 9 24.98 -10.96 -33.02
N LEU A 10 24.02 -11.84 -32.78
CA LEU A 10 22.72 -11.48 -32.20
C LEU A 10 22.95 -11.05 -30.75
N ALA A 11 23.08 -9.75 -30.53
CA ALA A 11 23.02 -9.17 -29.20
C ALA A 11 21.58 -9.33 -28.68
N ALA A 12 21.35 -10.35 -27.86
CA ALA A 12 20.13 -10.46 -27.07
C ALA A 12 20.15 -9.33 -26.03
N VAL A 13 19.53 -8.20 -26.35
CA VAL A 13 19.18 -7.18 -25.35
C VAL A 13 18.10 -7.79 -24.47
N LEU A 14 18.53 -8.44 -23.39
CA LEU A 14 17.67 -8.68 -22.24
C LEU A 14 17.26 -7.31 -21.72
N LEU A 15 16.11 -6.82 -22.17
CA LEU A 15 15.39 -5.77 -21.47
C LEU A 15 15.09 -6.34 -20.08
N ALA A 16 15.94 -6.02 -19.12
CA ALA A 16 15.60 -6.13 -17.72
C ALA A 16 14.39 -5.21 -17.53
N GLN A 17 13.19 -5.78 -17.65
CA GLN A 17 12.02 -5.19 -17.04
C GLN A 17 12.36 -5.13 -15.56
N SER A 18 12.79 -3.97 -15.09
CA SER A 18 12.73 -3.66 -13.69
C SER A 18 11.26 -3.74 -13.34
N ALA A 19 10.82 -4.92 -12.90
CA ALA A 19 9.57 -5.06 -12.19
C ALA A 19 9.79 -4.23 -10.94
N MET A 20 9.40 -2.96 -11.01
CA MET A 20 9.23 -2.11 -9.86
C MET A 20 7.83 -2.41 -9.34
N ALA A 21 7.70 -2.67 -8.04
CA ALA A 21 6.40 -2.87 -7.45
C ALA A 21 5.66 -1.55 -7.49
N HIS A 22 4.36 -1.64 -7.76
CA HIS A 22 3.55 -0.48 -8.06
C HIS A 22 2.13 -0.73 -7.57
N MET A 23 1.99 -0.81 -6.25
CA MET A 23 0.70 -0.96 -5.60
C MET A 23 0.36 0.33 -4.87
N SER A 24 -0.89 0.78 -4.98
CA SER A 24 -1.41 1.92 -4.23
C SER A 24 -2.72 1.58 -3.51
N LEU A 25 -2.96 2.26 -2.39
CA LEU A 25 -4.21 2.19 -1.66
C LEU A 25 -5.34 2.79 -2.50
N LEU A 26 -6.30 1.95 -2.89
CA LEU A 26 -7.47 2.32 -3.65
C LEU A 26 -8.64 2.75 -2.76
N TYR A 27 -8.81 2.04 -1.63
CA TYR A 27 -9.82 2.37 -0.63
C TYR A 27 -9.26 2.17 0.78
N PRO A 28 -9.43 3.14 1.70
CA PRO A 28 -9.87 4.52 1.47
C PRO A 28 -9.00 5.22 0.41
N MET A 29 -9.59 6.15 -0.34
CA MET A 29 -8.92 6.71 -1.52
C MET A 29 -7.72 7.57 -1.12
N ALA A 30 -6.51 7.11 -1.47
CA ALA A 30 -5.30 7.86 -1.15
C ALA A 30 -5.11 9.11 -2.02
N ARG A 31 -4.38 10.09 -1.50
CA ARG A 31 -3.88 11.24 -2.26
C ARG A 31 -3.10 10.76 -3.48
N GLY A 32 -3.35 11.38 -4.63
CA GLY A 32 -2.68 11.02 -5.90
C GLY A 32 -3.14 9.70 -6.53
N SER A 33 -3.95 8.89 -5.84
CA SER A 33 -4.45 7.61 -6.37
C SER A 33 -5.36 7.82 -7.58
N ILE A 34 -5.58 6.75 -8.36
CA ILE A 34 -6.37 6.76 -9.60
C ILE A 34 -7.80 7.30 -9.45
N GLY A 35 -8.37 7.24 -8.24
CA GLY A 35 -9.68 7.82 -7.95
C GLY A 35 -9.68 9.34 -7.71
N ASP A 36 -8.54 9.94 -7.35
CA ASP A 36 -8.45 11.38 -7.07
C ASP A 36 -8.25 12.17 -8.36
N LYS A 37 -9.33 12.39 -9.10
CA LYS A 37 -9.32 13.09 -10.40
C LYS A 37 -8.66 14.49 -10.37
N ARG A 38 -8.51 15.10 -9.20
CA ARG A 38 -7.92 16.45 -9.05
C ARG A 38 -6.40 16.42 -8.93
N GLN A 39 -5.85 15.29 -8.53
CA GLN A 39 -4.42 15.16 -8.18
C GLN A 39 -3.81 13.87 -8.69
N PHE A 40 -4.53 13.12 -9.53
CA PHE A 40 -4.10 11.84 -10.02
C PHE A 40 -2.67 11.92 -10.55
N ASP A 41 -1.86 11.02 -10.04
CA ASP A 41 -0.47 10.86 -10.41
C ASP A 41 -0.22 9.37 -10.56
N PHE A 42 0.12 8.95 -11.77
CA PHE A 42 0.33 7.53 -12.08
C PHE A 42 1.45 6.94 -11.22
N GLU A 43 2.40 7.76 -10.73
CA GLU A 43 3.48 7.31 -9.85
C GLU A 43 3.07 7.22 -8.36
N ALA A 44 1.81 7.46 -7.99
CA ALA A 44 1.34 7.37 -6.59
C ALA A 44 1.55 5.98 -5.96
N HIS A 45 1.68 4.97 -6.82
CA HIS A 45 1.96 3.59 -6.48
C HIS A 45 3.46 3.28 -6.27
N ALA A 46 4.36 4.25 -6.46
CA ALA A 46 5.80 4.05 -6.36
C ALA A 46 6.33 4.17 -4.92
N PHE A 47 7.47 3.54 -4.67
CA PHE A 47 8.18 3.56 -3.39
C PHE A 47 8.84 4.93 -3.10
N ILE A 48 9.17 5.16 -1.83
CA ILE A 48 9.91 6.34 -1.37
C ILE A 48 11.29 6.42 -2.04
N GLY A 49 11.66 7.60 -2.53
CA GLY A 49 12.89 7.85 -3.27
C GLY A 49 12.78 7.62 -4.78
N TYR A 50 11.68 7.02 -5.27
CA TYR A 50 11.46 6.87 -6.71
C TYR A 50 11.49 8.22 -7.43
N ASN A 51 12.26 8.28 -8.52
CA ASN A 51 12.54 9.49 -9.30
C ASN A 51 12.98 10.72 -8.47
N ARG A 52 13.52 10.50 -7.26
CA ARG A 52 13.85 11.56 -6.27
C ARG A 52 12.67 12.47 -5.89
N LYS A 53 11.43 12.05 -6.17
CA LYS A 53 10.20 12.83 -5.93
C LYS A 53 9.37 12.30 -4.77
N ARG A 54 9.39 10.98 -4.58
CA ARG A 54 8.58 10.31 -3.55
C ARG A 54 9.23 10.47 -2.18
N THR A 55 8.55 11.18 -1.27
CA THR A 55 9.09 11.53 0.04
C THR A 55 8.09 11.26 1.17
N LEU A 56 8.57 11.30 2.41
CA LEU A 56 7.72 11.22 3.59
C LEU A 56 7.18 12.61 3.97
N PRO A 57 5.99 12.67 4.59
CA PRO A 57 4.98 11.61 4.65
C PRO A 57 4.18 11.54 3.34
N CYS A 58 3.32 10.51 3.21
CA CYS A 58 2.29 10.45 2.17
C CYS A 58 2.80 10.51 0.73
N ASN A 59 3.95 9.89 0.46
CA ASN A 59 4.58 9.86 -0.87
C ASN A 59 4.88 11.26 -1.47
N GLY A 60 4.94 12.30 -0.62
CA GLY A 60 5.17 13.69 -1.00
C GLY A 60 3.90 14.47 -1.35
N TYR A 61 2.72 13.85 -1.30
CA TYR A 61 1.46 14.53 -1.63
C TYR A 61 0.99 15.43 -0.49
N ASN A 62 1.09 16.74 -0.70
CA ASN A 62 0.74 17.79 0.26
C ASN A 62 -0.70 18.33 0.13
N LYS A 63 -1.35 18.08 -1.00
CA LYS A 63 -2.71 18.55 -1.28
C LYS A 63 -3.73 17.53 -0.78
N VAL A 64 -4.77 18.04 -0.12
CA VAL A 64 -5.84 17.22 0.49
C VAL A 64 -6.67 16.49 -0.57
N GLY A 65 -6.70 15.16 -0.49
CA GLY A 65 -7.46 14.28 -1.35
C GLY A 65 -8.97 14.28 -1.05
N PRO A 66 -9.71 13.32 -1.61
CA PRO A 66 -11.10 13.04 -1.25
C PRO A 66 -11.19 12.55 0.19
N ILE A 67 -12.17 13.07 0.94
CA ILE A 67 -12.37 12.70 2.34
C ILE A 67 -13.23 11.46 2.41
N THR A 68 -12.74 10.42 3.10
CA THR A 68 -13.54 9.25 3.47
C THR A 68 -14.04 9.41 4.91
N LYS A 69 -15.37 9.37 5.10
CA LYS A 69 -15.97 9.41 6.44
C LYS A 69 -15.95 8.03 7.07
N LEU A 70 -15.40 7.94 8.28
CA LEU A 70 -15.23 6.74 9.06
C LEU A 70 -15.76 6.97 10.49
N LYS A 71 -16.01 5.90 11.22
CA LYS A 71 -16.37 5.95 12.65
C LYS A 71 -15.51 5.01 13.49
N ALA A 72 -15.37 5.31 14.78
CA ALA A 72 -14.77 4.36 15.72
C ALA A 72 -15.47 2.99 15.67
N GLY A 73 -14.68 1.92 15.75
CA GLY A 73 -15.15 0.54 15.64
C GLY A 73 -15.53 0.07 14.23
N GLN A 74 -15.53 0.96 13.23
CA GLN A 74 -15.82 0.57 11.85
C GLN A 74 -14.74 -0.37 11.30
N ILE A 75 -15.17 -1.41 10.60
CA ILE A 75 -14.29 -2.22 9.75
C ILE A 75 -14.22 -1.56 8.37
N VAL A 76 -13.00 -1.25 7.95
CA VAL A 76 -12.66 -0.69 6.65
C VAL A 76 -12.03 -1.79 5.81
N ASN A 77 -12.75 -2.27 4.79
CA ASN A 77 -12.22 -3.26 3.85
C ASN A 77 -11.31 -2.57 2.84
N THR A 78 -10.02 -2.47 3.16
CA THR A 78 -9.09 -1.77 2.29
C THR A 78 -8.85 -2.57 1.01
N ARG A 79 -8.57 -1.84 -0.08
CA ARG A 79 -8.34 -2.40 -1.41
C ARG A 79 -7.20 -1.68 -2.08
N PHE A 80 -6.61 -2.35 -3.05
CA PHE A 80 -5.43 -1.86 -3.76
C PHE A 80 -5.67 -1.71 -5.25
N TRP A 81 -4.90 -0.82 -5.87
CA TRP A 81 -4.83 -0.64 -7.30
C TRP A 81 -3.39 -0.83 -7.77
N GLY A 82 -3.22 -1.46 -8.93
CA GLY A 82 -1.94 -1.56 -9.63
C GLY A 82 -2.14 -1.38 -11.14
N PRO A 83 -1.08 -1.10 -11.91
CA PRO A 83 -1.17 -0.73 -13.34
C PRO A 83 -1.92 -1.71 -14.25
N ALA A 84 -1.95 -3.00 -13.89
CA ALA A 84 -2.69 -4.00 -14.66
C ALA A 84 -4.22 -3.89 -14.51
N LEU A 85 -4.70 -3.21 -13.46
CA LEU A 85 -6.11 -2.87 -13.29
C LEU A 85 -6.45 -1.65 -14.15
N LYS A 86 -7.01 -1.91 -15.34
CA LYS A 86 -7.36 -0.89 -16.34
C LYS A 86 -8.45 0.09 -15.89
N ASP A 87 -9.32 -0.35 -14.98
CA ASP A 87 -10.38 0.47 -14.38
C ASP A 87 -10.17 0.63 -12.88
N ASN A 88 -10.69 1.73 -12.35
CA ASN A 88 -10.69 2.04 -10.93
C ASN A 88 -11.81 1.21 -10.28
N TYR A 89 -11.56 -0.07 -10.01
CA TYR A 89 -12.48 -1.02 -9.36
C TYR A 89 -12.81 -0.63 -7.90
N ASN A 90 -13.13 0.64 -7.67
CA ASN A 90 -13.40 1.26 -6.37
C ASN A 90 -14.67 0.72 -5.72
N ASN A 91 -15.48 -0.07 -6.40
CA ASN A 91 -16.74 -0.58 -5.85
C ASN A 91 -16.81 -2.12 -5.76
N HIS A 92 -15.89 -2.86 -6.41
CA HIS A 92 -15.89 -4.32 -6.41
C HIS A 92 -14.45 -4.84 -6.56
N LEU A 93 -14.15 -6.05 -6.12
CA LEU A 93 -12.87 -6.68 -6.42
C LEU A 93 -12.82 -7.16 -7.89
N PRO A 94 -11.63 -7.22 -8.53
CA PRO A 94 -11.48 -7.93 -9.78
C PRO A 94 -11.85 -9.41 -9.59
N GLN A 95 -12.43 -10.03 -10.62
CA GLN A 95 -12.71 -11.47 -10.59
C GLN A 95 -11.43 -12.26 -10.40
N LYS A 96 -11.43 -13.21 -9.45
CA LYS A 96 -10.28 -14.08 -9.22
C LYS A 96 -10.02 -14.94 -10.46
N PRO A 97 -8.77 -15.05 -10.90
CA PRO A 97 -8.42 -15.79 -12.09
C PRO A 97 -8.65 -17.29 -11.87
N SER A 98 -9.37 -17.94 -12.78
CA SER A 98 -9.65 -19.38 -12.71
C SER A 98 -8.50 -20.27 -13.20
N SER A 99 -7.35 -19.69 -13.55
CA SER A 99 -6.14 -20.40 -13.97
C SER A 99 -4.91 -19.48 -13.94
N SER A 100 -3.71 -20.03 -13.72
CA SER A 100 -2.45 -19.27 -13.67
C SER A 100 -2.18 -18.41 -14.92
N GLY A 101 -2.56 -18.90 -16.11
CA GLY A 101 -2.39 -18.15 -17.37
C GLY A 101 -3.30 -16.92 -17.53
N ARG A 102 -4.31 -16.75 -16.67
CA ARG A 102 -5.25 -15.61 -16.71
C ARG A 102 -4.99 -14.57 -15.61
N GLN A 103 -3.95 -14.77 -14.80
CA GLN A 103 -3.64 -13.86 -13.71
C GLN A 103 -2.93 -12.60 -14.21
N MET A 104 -3.48 -11.44 -13.86
CA MET A 104 -2.81 -10.15 -14.02
C MET A 104 -1.49 -10.10 -13.22
N ASN A 105 -0.49 -9.41 -13.76
CA ASN A 105 0.71 -9.04 -13.01
C ASN A 105 0.34 -7.86 -12.09
N GLN A 106 0.40 -8.06 -10.78
CA GLN A 106 0.04 -7.04 -9.80
C GLN A 106 1.16 -6.05 -9.48
N ALA A 107 2.40 -6.39 -9.85
CA ALA A 107 3.60 -5.73 -9.37
C ALA A 107 3.61 -5.65 -7.82
N ARG A 108 3.26 -6.77 -7.17
CA ARG A 108 3.14 -6.88 -5.71
C ARG A 108 4.39 -7.48 -5.06
N HIS A 109 5.41 -7.87 -5.82
CA HIS A 109 6.68 -8.40 -5.30
C HIS A 109 6.55 -9.56 -4.30
N GLY A 110 5.64 -10.50 -4.53
CA GLY A 110 5.41 -11.61 -3.58
C GLY A 110 4.79 -11.17 -2.26
N GLY A 111 4.30 -9.93 -2.18
CA GLY A 111 3.71 -9.32 -1.00
C GLY A 111 4.74 -8.63 -0.12
N GLY A 112 4.83 -9.05 1.14
CA GLY A 112 5.66 -8.44 2.16
C GLY A 112 4.83 -8.07 3.39
N PHE A 113 5.19 -6.96 4.00
CA PHE A 113 4.61 -6.55 5.28
C PHE A 113 3.87 -5.23 5.13
N CYS A 114 2.55 -5.26 5.31
CA CYS A 114 1.74 -4.06 5.34
C CYS A 114 1.46 -3.63 6.77
N GLN A 115 1.47 -2.33 6.98
CA GLN A 115 0.97 -1.71 8.21
C GLN A 115 -0.10 -0.69 7.86
N TYR A 116 -1.06 -0.55 8.75
CA TYR A 116 -2.08 0.48 8.68
C TYR A 116 -2.05 1.31 9.95
N SER A 117 -2.19 2.62 9.79
CA SER A 117 -2.16 3.55 10.91
C SER A 117 -3.08 4.74 10.71
N LEU A 118 -3.35 5.43 11.80
CA LEU A 118 -4.00 6.72 11.80
C LEU A 118 -2.98 7.81 12.13
N SER A 119 -3.09 8.97 11.49
CA SER A 119 -2.33 10.16 11.87
C SER A 119 -3.29 11.32 12.03
N TYR A 120 -3.19 12.06 13.14
CA TYR A 120 -4.06 13.21 13.44
C TYR A 120 -3.26 14.53 13.33
N ASP A 121 -2.03 14.45 12.83
CA ASP A 121 -1.10 15.58 12.71
C ASP A 121 -0.51 15.75 11.31
N GLY A 122 -1.17 15.19 10.29
CA GLY A 122 -0.76 15.32 8.90
C GLY A 122 0.43 14.44 8.52
N GLY A 123 0.65 13.33 9.25
CA GLY A 123 1.70 12.35 8.97
C GLY A 123 3.01 12.63 9.70
N LYS A 124 3.00 13.43 10.77
CA LYS A 124 4.18 13.62 11.63
C LYS A 124 4.34 12.48 12.62
N SER A 125 3.22 11.95 13.13
CA SER A 125 3.14 10.74 13.93
C SER A 125 2.09 9.78 13.39
N PHE A 126 2.26 8.50 13.73
CA PHE A 126 1.41 7.41 13.25
C PHE A 126 1.00 6.54 14.45
N HIS A 127 -0.27 6.17 14.50
CA HIS A 127 -0.84 5.25 15.46
C HIS A 127 -1.20 3.95 14.74
N LEU A 128 -0.43 2.90 14.93
CA LEU A 128 -0.62 1.61 14.28
C LEU A 128 -1.96 0.97 14.69
N ILE A 129 -2.74 0.49 13.72
CA ILE A 129 -4.07 -0.12 13.93
C ILE A 129 -4.29 -1.43 13.17
N ALA A 130 -3.35 -1.86 12.32
CA ALA A 130 -3.34 -3.21 11.75
C ALA A 130 -1.97 -3.55 11.16
N GLU A 131 -1.66 -4.84 11.12
CA GLU A 131 -0.50 -5.40 10.43
C GLU A 131 -0.92 -6.66 9.66
N TYR A 132 -0.41 -6.82 8.45
CA TYR A 132 -0.57 -8.02 7.63
C TYR A 132 0.79 -8.48 7.11
N ASN A 133 1.06 -9.77 7.27
CA ASN A 133 2.33 -10.39 6.92
C ASN A 133 2.23 -11.13 5.57
N GLU A 134 3.39 -11.29 4.93
CA GLU A 134 3.68 -12.10 3.75
C GLU A 134 2.85 -11.79 2.50
N SER A 135 1.53 -11.97 2.50
CA SER A 135 0.72 -11.87 1.29
C SER A 135 0.28 -10.43 0.95
N CYS A 136 0.56 -9.41 1.76
CA CYS A 136 0.10 -8.04 1.52
C CYS A 136 1.12 -7.19 0.76
N PRO A 137 0.72 -6.36 -0.23
CA PRO A 137 -0.64 -6.11 -0.74
C PRO A 137 -1.05 -7.07 -1.87
N ASP A 138 -2.35 -7.27 -2.06
CA ASP A 138 -2.91 -8.00 -3.20
C ASP A 138 -4.29 -7.40 -3.56
N PHE A 139 -4.49 -7.03 -4.83
CA PHE A 139 -5.72 -6.35 -5.26
C PHE A 139 -6.91 -7.29 -5.50
N TYR A 140 -6.71 -8.61 -5.49
CA TYR A 140 -7.80 -9.60 -5.58
C TYR A 140 -8.48 -9.87 -4.23
N TYR A 141 -7.98 -9.25 -3.16
CA TYR A 141 -8.49 -9.41 -1.80
C TYR A 141 -8.81 -8.06 -1.16
N GLU A 142 -9.77 -8.10 -0.24
CA GLU A 142 -9.98 -7.04 0.74
C GLU A 142 -9.12 -7.31 1.97
N TRP A 143 -8.63 -6.24 2.59
CA TRP A 143 -7.80 -6.29 3.78
C TRP A 143 -8.51 -5.53 4.90
N PRO A 144 -9.32 -6.22 5.72
CA PRO A 144 -10.15 -5.56 6.72
C PRO A 144 -9.31 -4.92 7.83
N VAL A 145 -9.55 -3.66 8.11
CA VAL A 145 -8.87 -2.88 9.16
C VAL A 145 -9.94 -2.28 10.06
N LYS A 146 -9.93 -2.61 11.35
CA LYS A 146 -10.86 -2.03 12.31
C LYS A 146 -10.31 -0.70 12.82
N ILE A 147 -11.08 0.39 12.68
CA ILE A 147 -10.81 1.63 13.39
C ILE A 147 -10.99 1.34 14.89
N PRO A 148 -10.02 1.68 15.77
CA PRO A 148 -10.13 1.39 17.19
C PRO A 148 -11.44 1.88 17.79
N ASP A 149 -12.06 1.08 18.67
CA ASP A 149 -13.35 1.42 19.29
C ASP A 149 -13.26 2.70 20.15
N ASN A 150 -12.07 3.01 20.66
CA ASN A 150 -11.76 4.19 21.46
C ASN A 150 -11.07 5.31 20.69
N ALA A 151 -11.05 5.24 19.35
CA ALA A 151 -10.45 6.28 18.51
C ALA A 151 -11.06 7.66 18.84
N PRO A 152 -10.23 8.69 19.08
CA PRO A 152 -10.74 10.06 19.24
C PRO A 152 -11.38 10.58 17.95
N SER A 153 -12.20 11.63 18.05
CA SER A 153 -12.70 12.30 16.83
C SER A 153 -11.58 13.05 16.10
N CYS A 154 -11.63 13.05 14.77
CA CYS A 154 -10.73 13.84 13.93
C CYS A 154 -11.46 14.34 12.70
N LYS A 155 -11.60 15.66 12.57
CA LYS A 155 -12.28 16.32 11.44
C LYS A 155 -11.43 17.40 10.78
N GLU A 156 -10.20 17.58 11.24
CA GLU A 156 -9.30 18.59 10.68
C GLU A 156 -8.81 18.16 9.30
N ARG A 157 -9.35 18.83 8.28
CA ARG A 157 -9.06 18.58 6.87
C ARG A 157 -7.56 18.64 6.60
N GLY A 158 -7.02 17.58 5.99
CA GLY A 158 -5.60 17.49 5.63
C GLY A 158 -4.68 16.94 6.73
N ARG A 159 -5.18 16.78 7.96
CA ARG A 159 -4.41 16.24 9.09
C ARG A 159 -4.83 14.85 9.55
N CYS A 160 -6.12 14.54 9.41
CA CYS A 160 -6.69 13.24 9.73
C CYS A 160 -6.45 12.28 8.57
N LEU A 161 -5.56 11.31 8.76
CA LEU A 161 -5.10 10.40 7.72
C LEU A 161 -5.33 8.95 8.12
N PHE A 162 -5.83 8.17 7.18
CA PHE A 162 -5.71 6.71 7.18
C PHE A 162 -4.52 6.35 6.29
N VAL A 163 -3.51 5.71 6.86
CA VAL A 163 -2.21 5.51 6.24
C VAL A 163 -1.98 4.03 6.04
N TRP A 164 -1.67 3.64 4.81
CA TRP A 164 -1.14 2.32 4.47
C TRP A 164 0.35 2.45 4.18
N SER A 165 1.16 1.57 4.76
CA SER A 165 2.57 1.39 4.38
C SER A 165 2.86 -0.06 4.06
N TRP A 166 3.88 -0.28 3.23
CA TRP A 166 4.29 -1.60 2.78
C TRP A 166 5.81 -1.68 2.63
N ILE A 167 6.40 -2.73 3.20
CA ILE A 167 7.80 -3.12 3.00
C ILE A 167 7.80 -4.36 2.09
N ALA A 168 8.41 -4.22 0.91
CA ALA A 168 8.43 -5.26 -0.11
C ALA A 168 9.30 -6.48 0.24
N VAL A 169 9.06 -7.59 -0.46
CA VAL A 169 9.89 -8.78 -0.41
C VAL A 169 11.08 -8.62 -1.34
N ASN A 170 12.26 -9.08 -0.90
CA ASN A 170 13.48 -9.23 -1.70
C ASN A 170 14.06 -7.97 -2.36
N VAL A 171 13.36 -6.84 -2.34
CA VAL A 171 13.87 -5.53 -2.76
C VAL A 171 13.63 -4.51 -1.65
N PRO A 172 14.64 -3.68 -1.30
CA PRO A 172 14.53 -2.71 -0.22
C PRO A 172 13.73 -1.49 -0.69
N GLN A 173 12.41 -1.64 -0.72
CA GLN A 173 11.46 -0.65 -1.19
C GLN A 173 10.35 -0.46 -0.15
N PHE A 174 10.18 0.79 0.27
CA PHE A 174 9.15 1.21 1.20
C PHE A 174 8.09 2.04 0.50
N TYR A 175 6.83 1.64 0.64
CA TYR A 175 5.66 2.30 0.07
C TYR A 175 4.84 2.91 1.19
N ILE A 176 4.25 4.07 0.94
CA ILE A 176 3.33 4.71 1.86
C ILE A 176 2.30 5.53 1.11
N ASN A 177 1.02 5.33 1.41
CA ASN A 177 -0.07 6.15 0.90
C ASN A 177 -0.91 6.66 2.06
N CYS A 178 -1.43 7.88 1.90
CA CYS A 178 -2.32 8.50 2.87
C CYS A 178 -3.65 8.83 2.21
N ALA A 179 -4.74 8.38 2.83
CA ALA A 179 -6.10 8.81 2.52
C ALA A 179 -6.55 9.85 3.55
N ASP A 180 -7.13 10.95 3.09
CA ASP A 180 -7.75 11.92 3.98
C ASP A 180 -9.07 11.35 4.52
N VAL A 181 -9.25 11.40 5.84
CA VAL A 181 -10.42 10.84 6.50
C VAL A 181 -11.03 11.82 7.48
N GLU A 182 -12.32 11.66 7.76
CA GLU A 182 -12.96 12.19 8.96
C GLU A 182 -13.33 11.00 9.84
N ILE A 183 -12.97 11.04 11.11
CA ILE A 183 -13.31 9.99 12.07
C ILE A 183 -14.29 10.58 13.07
N ASP A 184 -15.52 10.08 13.02
CA ASP A 184 -16.49 10.21 14.10
C ASP A 184 -16.08 9.24 15.21
N GLY A 185 -15.27 9.75 16.13
CA GLY A 185 -14.72 9.00 17.26
C GLY A 185 -15.62 9.05 18.48
N VAL A 186 -15.12 8.53 19.60
CA VAL A 186 -15.81 8.60 20.90
C VAL A 186 -15.39 9.84 21.69
N ASP A 187 -16.30 10.34 22.52
CA ASP A 187 -16.00 11.44 23.46
C ASP A 187 -14.88 11.02 24.42
N ASN A 188 -13.89 11.89 24.59
CA ASN A 188 -12.68 11.62 25.38
C ASN A 188 -11.89 10.37 24.94
N GLY A 189 -12.00 9.97 23.66
CA GLY A 189 -11.18 8.89 23.08
C GLY A 189 -9.69 9.13 23.26
N LYS A 190 -8.92 8.05 23.41
CA LYS A 190 -7.47 8.09 23.65
C LYS A 190 -6.78 6.95 22.90
N TRP A 191 -5.58 7.20 22.44
CA TRP A 191 -4.71 6.13 21.95
C TRP A 191 -4.21 5.30 23.12
N SER A 192 -4.51 4.01 23.10
CA SER A 192 -4.11 3.10 24.17
C SER A 192 -2.62 2.72 24.08
N ARG A 193 -2.01 2.81 22.90
CA ARG A 193 -0.57 2.70 22.65
C ARG A 193 -0.05 3.79 21.72
N ASN A 194 1.19 4.20 21.98
CA ASN A 194 1.96 5.04 21.06
C ASN A 194 2.94 4.19 20.24
N LYS A 195 2.42 3.21 19.48
CA LYS A 195 3.21 2.43 18.53
C LYS A 195 3.02 2.99 17.13
N GLY A 196 4.12 3.42 16.50
CA GLY A 196 4.13 3.86 15.11
C GLY A 196 4.32 2.74 14.10
N ILE A 197 4.33 3.11 12.82
CA ILE A 197 4.74 2.23 11.72
C ILE A 197 6.28 2.12 11.64
N GLN A 198 6.77 1.06 11.01
CA GLN A 198 8.14 0.94 10.56
C GLN A 198 8.32 1.85 9.33
N ILE A 199 9.21 2.82 9.45
CA ILE A 199 9.68 3.62 8.32
C ILE A 199 11.09 3.14 8.00
N VAL A 200 11.29 2.70 6.77
CA VAL A 200 12.54 2.09 6.28
C VAL A 200 12.81 2.59 4.86
N ASP A 201 14.03 2.40 4.38
CA ASP A 201 14.48 2.72 3.01
C ASP A 201 14.14 4.16 2.59
N ALA A 202 14.17 5.07 3.57
CA ALA A 202 13.92 6.50 3.44
C ALA A 202 15.04 7.31 4.13
N PRO A 203 15.31 8.56 3.71
CA PRO A 203 16.36 9.37 4.33
C PRO A 203 16.19 9.47 5.86
N GLY A 204 17.24 9.16 6.62
CA GLY A 204 17.21 9.18 8.09
C GLY A 204 16.64 7.92 8.77
N HIS A 205 16.28 6.89 8.00
CA HIS A 205 15.72 5.64 8.50
C HIS A 205 16.60 4.42 8.15
N PRO A 206 16.40 3.26 8.81
CA PRO A 206 17.10 2.02 8.45
C PRO A 206 17.00 1.70 6.96
N GLN A 207 18.09 1.24 6.36
CA GLN A 207 18.21 0.95 4.92
C GLN A 207 18.40 -0.54 4.67
N ASN A 208 18.12 -0.98 3.44
CA ASN A 208 18.22 -2.36 2.98
C ASN A 208 17.27 -3.31 3.72
N VAL A 209 16.07 -2.83 4.06
CA VAL A 209 15.11 -3.64 4.81
C VAL A 209 14.20 -4.39 3.86
N VAL A 210 14.08 -5.70 4.07
CA VAL A 210 13.14 -6.57 3.35
C VAL A 210 12.33 -7.40 4.34
N LYS A 211 11.19 -7.93 3.89
CA LYS A 211 10.30 -8.79 4.69
C LYS A 211 9.98 -10.09 3.96
N PRO A 212 9.59 -11.16 4.68
CA PRO A 212 9.12 -12.39 4.05
C PRO A 212 7.89 -12.16 3.16
N GLY A 213 7.79 -12.95 2.10
CA GLY A 213 6.67 -12.97 1.15
C GLY A 213 5.90 -14.29 1.18
N ASP A 214 4.96 -14.45 0.26
CA ASP A 214 4.11 -15.65 0.14
C ASP A 214 4.47 -16.56 -1.05
N ASP A 215 5.62 -16.31 -1.69
CA ASP A 215 6.15 -17.00 -2.87
C ASP A 215 5.29 -16.90 -4.15
N ALA A 216 4.22 -16.11 -4.16
CA ALA A 216 3.38 -15.93 -5.35
C ALA A 216 3.97 -14.95 -6.39
N GLY A 217 5.10 -14.30 -6.08
CA GLY A 217 5.69 -13.25 -6.92
C GLY A 217 4.67 -12.16 -7.25
N ASP A 218 4.57 -11.75 -8.51
CA ASP A 218 3.60 -10.72 -8.91
C ASP A 218 2.18 -11.25 -9.20
N LYS A 219 1.88 -12.50 -8.86
CA LYS A 219 0.60 -13.16 -9.11
C LYS A 219 -0.32 -13.11 -7.88
N MET A 220 -1.55 -13.59 -8.02
CA MET A 220 -2.52 -13.66 -6.91
C MET A 220 -1.96 -14.55 -5.79
N GLY A 221 -1.81 -13.95 -4.61
CA GLY A 221 -1.37 -14.61 -3.39
C GLY A 221 -2.49 -15.36 -2.67
N LYS A 222 -2.17 -15.81 -1.46
CA LYS A 222 -3.13 -16.48 -0.56
C LYS A 222 -4.15 -15.52 0.06
N GLY A 223 -3.86 -14.21 0.00
CA GLY A 223 -4.66 -13.18 0.63
C GLY A 223 -4.35 -13.02 2.12
N PRO A 224 -5.14 -12.23 2.87
CA PRO A 224 -4.91 -12.00 4.28
C PRO A 224 -4.96 -13.30 5.09
N HIS A 225 -3.93 -13.56 5.89
CA HIS A 225 -3.91 -14.69 6.82
C HIS A 225 -5.01 -14.55 7.86
N ARG A 226 -5.71 -15.65 8.17
CA ARG A 226 -6.82 -15.65 9.12
C ARG A 226 -6.42 -15.06 10.47
N ASP A 227 -5.26 -15.43 10.98
CA ASP A 227 -4.76 -14.96 12.29
C ASP A 227 -4.45 -13.45 12.27
N ASP A 228 -4.01 -12.92 11.13
CA ASP A 228 -3.84 -11.48 10.94
C ASP A 228 -5.20 -10.77 10.94
N ILE A 229 -6.20 -11.28 10.21
CA ILE A 229 -7.57 -10.75 10.22
C ILE A 229 -8.12 -10.74 11.65
N GLU A 230 -8.06 -11.87 12.36
CA GLU A 230 -8.58 -11.98 13.72
C GLU A 230 -7.89 -11.01 14.68
N ARG A 231 -6.56 -10.88 14.61
CA ARG A 231 -5.79 -9.90 15.40
C ARG A 231 -6.20 -8.48 15.07
N ASN A 232 -6.31 -8.14 13.78
CA ASN A 232 -6.67 -6.81 13.31
C ASN A 232 -8.09 -6.43 13.74
N LEU A 233 -9.05 -7.36 13.67
CA LEU A 233 -10.45 -7.12 14.00
C LEU A 233 -10.77 -7.16 15.50
N LYS A 234 -9.94 -7.82 16.31
CA LYS A 234 -10.01 -7.69 17.78
C LYS A 234 -9.78 -6.25 18.24
N GLY A 235 -9.09 -5.42 17.44
CA GLY A 235 -8.86 -4.01 17.77
C GLY A 235 -7.90 -3.80 18.94
N ASN A 236 -7.20 -4.86 19.39
CA ASN A 236 -6.23 -4.83 20.48
C ASN A 236 -4.86 -4.30 20.02
N TRP A 237 -4.89 -3.26 19.19
CA TRP A 237 -3.74 -2.38 18.94
C TRP A 237 -3.51 -1.41 20.10
N ASN A 238 -4.40 -1.52 21.10
CA ASN A 238 -4.32 -1.04 22.46
C ASN A 238 -3.09 -1.49 23.21
#